data_AF-A0A523D189-F1
#
_entry.id   AF-A0A523D189-F1
#
_cell.length_a   1.000
_cell.length_b   1.000
_cell.length_c   1.000
_cell.angle_alpha   90.00
_cell.angle_beta   90.00
_cell.angle_gamma   90.00
#
_symmetry.space_group_name_H-M   'P 1'
#
loop_
_entity.id
_entity.type
_entity.pdbx_description
1 polymer ?
#
loop_
_entity_poly.entity_id
_entity_poly.type
_entity_poly.pdbx_seq_one_letter_code
_entity_poly.pdbx_strand_id
1 'polypeptide(L)' 'MHSRPRFGSDRTRGTVAGRMIKDPQCGMYVATDLAITTRVNGKTLHFCSEECRDNFINGRNKSDRPNRQPV' A
#
# COMPACT_ATOMS: atom_id res chain seq x y z
N MET A 1 23.26 -32.31 -36.77
CA MET A 1 22.81 -31.02 -37.34
C MET A 1 21.48 -30.65 -36.70
N HIS A 2 21.53 -30.08 -35.50
CA HIS A 2 21.40 -28.64 -35.21
C HIS A 2 19.94 -28.18 -35.04
N SER A 3 19.59 -28.02 -33.76
CA SER A 3 18.87 -26.83 -33.26
C SER A 3 17.33 -26.86 -33.29
N ARG A 4 16.74 -27.39 -32.22
CA ARG A 4 15.50 -26.82 -31.67
C ARG A 4 15.92 -25.92 -30.49
N PRO A 5 15.84 -24.59 -30.61
CA PRO A 5 16.23 -23.69 -29.54
C PRO A 5 15.29 -23.88 -28.35
N ARG A 6 15.87 -23.84 -27.15
CA ARG A 6 15.15 -23.85 -25.89
C ARG A 6 14.67 -22.43 -25.63
N PHE A 7 13.41 -22.14 -25.92
CA PHE A 7 12.80 -20.87 -25.52
C PHE A 7 12.43 -20.97 -24.05
N GLY A 8 13.35 -20.49 -23.23
CA GLY A 8 13.19 -20.36 -21.80
C GLY A 8 12.02 -19.45 -21.42
N SER A 9 11.54 -19.73 -20.22
CA SER A 9 10.74 -18.87 -19.38
C SER A 9 11.23 -17.42 -19.41
N ASP A 10 10.43 -16.50 -19.94
CA ASP A 10 10.37 -15.14 -19.41
C ASP A 10 9.04 -14.48 -19.83
N ARG A 11 7.99 -14.74 -19.04
CA ARG A 11 6.92 -13.76 -18.88
C ARG A 11 7.09 -13.08 -17.54
N THR A 12 8.34 -12.73 -17.20
CA THR A 12 8.59 -11.69 -16.21
C THR A 12 8.16 -10.40 -16.87
N ARG A 13 6.85 -10.21 -16.95
CA ARG A 13 6.23 -8.92 -17.16
C ARG A 13 6.70 -8.10 -15.97
N GLY A 14 7.82 -7.41 -16.19
CA GLY A 14 8.35 -6.34 -15.37
C GLY A 14 7.25 -5.31 -15.25
N THR A 15 6.33 -5.59 -14.34
CA THR A 15 5.41 -4.61 -13.83
C THR A 15 6.33 -3.77 -12.98
N VAL A 16 6.60 -2.55 -13.45
CA VAL A 16 7.26 -1.51 -12.67
C VAL A 16 6.66 -1.59 -11.27
N ALA A 17 7.38 -2.21 -10.35
CA ALA A 17 6.89 -2.46 -9.00
C ALA A 17 6.98 -1.11 -8.28
N GLY A 18 6.08 -0.19 -8.66
CA GLY A 18 5.84 1.03 -7.93
C GLY A 18 5.63 0.60 -6.50
N ARG A 19 6.52 1.06 -5.61
CA ARG A 19 6.55 0.63 -4.22
C ARG A 19 5.22 1.02 -3.60
N MET A 20 4.28 0.09 -3.54
CA MET A 20 2.98 0.29 -2.92
C MET A 20 3.11 0.02 -1.43
N ILE A 21 2.80 1.03 -0.63
CA ILE A 21 2.77 0.94 0.82
C ILE A 21 1.32 0.83 1.29
N LYS A 22 1.11 0.04 2.33
CA LYS A 22 -0.20 -0.14 2.94
C LYS A 22 -0.40 0.94 4.02
N ASP A 23 -1.47 1.71 3.89
CA ASP A 23 -1.88 2.70 4.88
C ASP A 23 -2.36 2.01 6.17
N PRO A 24 -1.88 2.41 7.36
CA PRO A 24 -2.24 1.78 8.63
C PRO A 24 -3.64 2.17 9.16
N GLN A 25 -4.30 3.19 8.59
CA GLN A 25 -5.64 3.63 9.01
C GLN A 25 -6.74 2.89 8.27
N CYS A 26 -6.68 2.84 6.94
CA CYS A 26 -7.71 2.24 6.10
C CYS A 26 -7.31 0.88 5.52
N GLY A 27 -6.02 0.54 5.54
CA GLY A 27 -5.50 -0.70 4.94
C GLY A 27 -5.39 -0.66 3.41
N MET A 28 -5.59 0.51 2.80
CA MET A 28 -5.48 0.71 1.36
C MET A 28 -4.01 0.71 0.89
N TYR A 29 -3.75 0.18 -0.30
CA TYR A 29 -2.45 0.25 -0.94
C TYR A 29 -2.33 1.53 -1.75
N VAL A 30 -1.31 2.33 -1.48
CA VAL A 30 -1.00 3.58 -2.18
C VAL A 30 0.45 3.55 -2.67
N ALA A 31 0.74 4.15 -3.82
CA ALA A 31 2.12 4.29 -4.28
C ALA A 31 2.90 5.20 -3.32
N THR A 32 4.13 4.82 -2.97
CA THR A 32 5.00 5.61 -2.07
C THR A 32 5.20 7.04 -2.59
N ASP A 33 5.24 7.23 -3.91
CA ASP A 33 5.34 8.53 -4.57
C ASP A 33 4.09 9.42 -4.39
N LEU A 34 2.92 8.80 -4.21
CA LEU A 34 1.65 9.50 -3.93
C LEU A 34 1.30 9.51 -2.44
N ALA A 35 2.03 8.74 -1.63
CA ALA A 35 1.78 8.60 -0.21
C ALA A 35 2.31 9.83 0.54
N ILE A 36 1.51 10.32 1.48
CA ILE A 36 1.89 11.45 2.32
C ILE A 36 2.73 10.92 3.47
N THR A 37 4.00 11.33 3.49
CA THR A 37 4.89 11.08 4.63
C THR A 37 4.64 12.10 5.71
N THR A 38 4.25 11.65 6.90
CA THR A 38 4.18 12.52 8.07
C THR A 38 4.92 11.93 9.25
N ARG A 39 5.46 12.79 10.10
CA ARG A 39 6.17 12.40 11.31
C ARG A 39 5.21 12.48 12.48
N VAL A 40 4.83 11.32 13.02
CA VAL A 40 3.94 11.21 14.17
C VAL A 40 4.66 10.44 15.27
N ASN A 41 4.75 11.00 16.48
CA ASN A 41 5.45 10.37 17.61
C ASN A 41 6.92 9.97 17.29
N GLY A 42 7.62 10.78 16.50
CA GLY A 42 9.00 10.50 16.08
C GLY A 42 9.14 9.39 15.03
N LYS A 43 8.04 8.83 14.52
CA LYS A 43 8.03 7.83 13.44
C LYS A 43 7.53 8.45 12.15
N THR A 44 8.22 8.16 11.05
CA THR A 44 7.73 8.51 9.70
C THR A 44 6.71 7.48 9.28
N LEU A 45 5.46 7.92 9.08
CA LEU A 45 4.35 7.09 8.62
C LEU A 45 3.91 7.56 7.24
N HIS A 46 3.42 6.63 6.44
CA HIS A 46 2.94 6.87 5.09
C HIS A 46 1.42 6.72 5.06
N PHE A 47 0.74 7.76 4.58
CA PHE A 47 -0.71 7.79 4.49
C PHE A 47 -1.18 7.89 3.05
N CYS A 48 -2.34 7.30 2.75
CA CYS A 48 -2.90 7.38 1.40
C CYS A 48 -3.45 8.78 1.07
N SER A 49 -3.86 9.54 2.08
CA SER A 49 -4.48 10.87 1.94
C SER A 49 -4.28 11.70 3.20
N GLU A 50 -4.45 13.02 3.09
CA GLU A 50 -4.45 13.93 4.24
C GLU A 50 -5.56 13.56 5.23
N GLU A 51 -6.74 13.18 4.74
CA GLU A 51 -7.83 12.71 5.58
C GLU A 51 -7.45 11.52 6.47
N CYS A 52 -6.62 10.58 5.97
CA CYS A 52 -6.14 9.45 6.78
C CYS A 52 -5.12 9.90 7.83
N ARG A 53 -4.24 10.86 7.49
CA ARG A 53 -3.34 11.50 8.46
C ARG A 53 -4.14 12.20 9.55
N ASP A 54 -5.12 13.00 9.18
CA ASP A 54 -5.94 13.77 10.12
C ASP A 54 -6.79 12.85 11.01
N ASN A 55 -7.37 11.78 10.47
CA ASN A 55 -8.02 10.75 11.28
C ASN A 55 -7.03 10.05 12.23
N PHE A 56 -5.80 9.76 11.78
CA PHE A 56 -4.76 9.15 12.61
C PHE A 56 -4.38 10.07 13.78
N ILE A 57 -4.16 11.36 13.51
CA ILE A 57 -3.80 12.37 14.53
C ILE A 57 -4.97 12.60 15.50
N ASN A 58 -6.19 12.67 14.99
CA ASN A 58 -7.41 12.85 15.78
C ASN A 58 -7.81 11.57 16.56
N GLY A 59 -7.07 10.46 16.43
CA GLY A 59 -7.36 9.21 17.12
C GLY A 59 -8.58 8.46 16.58
N ARG A 60 -9.09 8.81 15.39
CA ARG A 60 -10.18 8.11 14.71
C ARG A 60 -9.65 6.93 13.90
N ASN A 61 -9.16 5.92 14.60
CA ASN A 61 -8.75 4.65 14.01
C ASN A 61 -9.98 3.85 13.55
N LYS A 62 -10.22 3.77 12.23
CA LYS A 62 -11.28 2.90 11.67
C LYS A 62 -11.02 1.40 11.92
N SER A 63 -9.81 1.04 12.38
CA SER A 63 -9.43 -0.31 12.78
C SER A 63 -10.17 -0.78 14.05
N ASP A 64 -10.68 0.14 14.87
CA ASP A 64 -11.66 -0.17 15.91
C ASP A 64 -13.05 -0.20 15.28
N ARG A 65 -13.28 -1.20 14.43
CA ARG A 65 -14.62 -1.50 13.95
C ARG A 65 -15.14 -2.68 14.80
N PRO A 66 -15.93 -2.45 15.87
CA PRO A 66 -16.77 -3.52 16.37
C PRO A 66 -17.68 -3.94 15.22
N ASN A 67 -17.57 -5.22 14.87
CA ASN A 67 -18.34 -5.89 13.85
C ASN A 67 -19.83 -5.50 13.92
N ARG A 68 -20.27 -4.61 13.03
CA ARG A 68 -21.70 -4.43 12.74
C ARG A 68 -21.85 -4.54 11.23
N GLN A 69 -22.05 -5.77 10.79
CA GLN A 69 -22.79 -6.03 9.56
C GLN A 69 -24.23 -6.33 9.98
N PRO A 70 -25.20 -5.47 9.65
CA PRO A 70 -26.58 -5.87 9.43
C PRO A 70 -26.81 -6.01 7.93
N VAL A 71 -27.00 -7.25 7.45
CA VAL A 71 -27.95 -7.62 6.39
C VAL A 71 -28.14 -9.13 6.40
#